data_AF-A0A3D4DI94-F1
#
_entry.id   AF-A0A3D4DI94-F1
#
_cell.length_a   1.000
_cell.length_b   1.000
_cell.length_c   1.000
_cell.angle_alpha   90.00
_cell.angle_beta   90.00
_cell.angle_gamma   90.00
#
_symmetry.space_group_name_H-M   'P 1'
#
loop_
_entity.id
_entity.type
_entity.pdbx_description
1 polymer ?
#
loop_
_entity_poly.entity_id
_entity_poly.type
_entity_poly.pdbx_seq_one_letter_code
_entity_poly.pdbx_strand_id
1 'polypeptide(L)'
;MCNKKNLIFSIQRSILNLKNLKFLFFIPILLIDIILPILLIISYRTNGVSEEFLIDIRQYCFMILPIASICWSVFSMKDYVGEIGTEILYISNNKVKIVDFFLLLFYSFINIFIIALIVCYTINTAIPIFIAIILISIFLFGLSYCLLYYTKSLTIVIMVDLLYIISSLILGGRYTIFPLYVLNQITYSNLCYFYLPLGIIGIFLCGLGIEKNKYNCI
;
A
#
# COMPACT_ATOMS: atom_id res chain seq x y z
N MET A 1 -22.68 -11.82 -20.00
CA MET A 1 -23.44 -10.79 -19.24
C MET A 1 -23.22 -10.80 -17.72
N CYS A 2 -22.71 -11.87 -17.10
CA CYS A 2 -22.54 -11.98 -15.64
C CYS A 2 -21.46 -11.05 -15.02
N ASN A 3 -20.41 -10.72 -15.79
CA ASN A 3 -19.22 -10.05 -15.24
C ASN A 3 -19.43 -8.55 -14.90
N LYS A 4 -20.23 -7.81 -15.69
CA LYS A 4 -20.48 -6.37 -15.43
C LYS A 4 -21.24 -6.12 -14.13
N LYS A 5 -22.26 -6.93 -13.85
CA LYS A 5 -23.06 -6.80 -12.61
C LYS A 5 -22.21 -7.08 -11.37
N ASN A 6 -21.35 -8.11 -11.41
CA ASN A 6 -20.46 -8.45 -10.30
C ASN A 6 -19.45 -7.35 -9.99
N LEU A 7 -18.91 -6.69 -11.02
CA LEU A 7 -18.01 -5.55 -10.84
C LEU A 7 -18.72 -4.36 -10.20
N ILE A 8 -19.94 -4.02 -10.66
CA ILE A 8 -20.74 -2.94 -10.09
C ILE A 8 -21.02 -3.18 -8.60
N PHE A 9 -21.41 -4.41 -8.23
CA PHE A 9 -21.61 -4.76 -6.82
C PHE A 9 -20.32 -4.70 -6.01
N SER A 10 -19.16 -4.99 -6.60
CA SER A 10 -17.87 -4.88 -5.92
C SER A 10 -17.51 -3.41 -5.67
N ILE A 11 -17.71 -2.55 -6.66
CA ILE A 11 -17.52 -1.10 -6.53
C ILE A 11 -18.43 -0.51 -5.45
N GLN A 12 -19.73 -0.86 -5.46
CA GLN A 12 -20.67 -0.41 -4.45
C GLN A 12 -20.25 -0.85 -3.04
N ARG A 13 -19.76 -2.08 -2.88
CA ARG A 13 -19.26 -2.60 -1.60
C ARG A 13 -17.97 -1.90 -1.17
N SER A 14 -17.02 -1.65 -2.07
CA SER A 14 -15.82 -0.86 -1.77
C SER A 14 -16.16 0.56 -1.31
N ILE A 15 -17.15 1.21 -1.92
CA ILE A 15 -17.63 2.54 -1.49
C ILE A 15 -18.25 2.47 -0.09
N LEU A 16 -19.04 1.44 0.21
CA LEU A 16 -19.60 1.24 1.55
C LEU A 16 -18.51 0.98 2.58
N ASN A 17 -17.50 0.17 2.25
CA ASN A 17 -16.33 -0.05 3.10
C ASN A 17 -15.62 1.27 3.42
N LEU A 18 -15.37 2.13 2.42
CA LEU A 18 -14.78 3.45 2.64
C LEU A 18 -15.63 4.34 3.57
N LYS A 19 -16.96 4.33 3.40
CA LYS A 19 -17.86 5.08 4.29
C LYS A 19 -17.83 4.54 5.73
N ASN A 20 -17.62 3.24 5.92
CA ASN A 20 -17.56 2.62 7.24
C ASN A 20 -16.29 3.00 8.03
N LEU A 21 -15.21 3.38 7.34
CA LEU A 21 -13.93 3.71 7.98
C LEU A 21 -13.97 4.92 8.93
N LYS A 22 -15.01 5.77 8.85
CA LYS A 22 -15.17 6.98 9.68
C LYS A 22 -13.88 7.82 9.67
N PHE A 23 -13.22 7.98 10.81
CA PHE A 23 -11.98 8.74 10.94
C PHE A 23 -10.81 8.12 10.17
N LEU A 24 -10.75 6.78 10.08
CA LEU A 24 -9.66 6.07 9.39
C LEU A 24 -9.64 6.35 7.88
N PHE A 25 -10.75 6.83 7.31
CA PHE A 25 -10.82 7.27 5.91
C PHE A 25 -9.85 8.40 5.62
N PHE A 26 -9.66 9.33 6.57
CA PHE A 26 -8.85 10.52 6.38
C PHE A 26 -7.34 10.26 6.49
N ILE A 27 -6.92 9.16 7.12
CA ILE A 27 -5.49 8.87 7.37
C ILE A 27 -4.64 8.91 6.08
N PRO A 28 -4.96 8.14 5.01
CA PRO A 28 -4.15 8.19 3.80
C PRO A 28 -4.20 9.55 3.10
N ILE A 29 -5.32 10.28 3.17
CA ILE A 29 -5.44 11.64 2.62
C ILE A 29 -4.53 12.61 3.39
N LEU A 30 -4.55 12.57 4.73
CA LEU A 30 -3.68 13.40 5.57
C LEU A 30 -2.19 13.13 5.29
N LEU A 31 -1.82 11.86 5.13
CA LEU A 31 -0.45 11.46 4.82
C LEU A 31 0.01 11.97 3.45
N ILE A 32 -0.82 11.74 2.43
CA ILE A 32 -0.47 11.98 1.03
C ILE A 32 -0.63 13.45 0.64
N ASP A 33 -1.71 14.11 1.04
CA ASP A 33 -2.12 15.42 0.54
C ASP A 33 -1.76 16.57 1.50
N ILE A 34 -1.38 16.27 2.74
CA ILE A 34 -0.97 17.28 3.73
C ILE A 34 0.47 17.07 4.18
N ILE A 35 0.77 15.92 4.80
CA ILE A 35 2.07 15.68 5.43
C ILE A 35 3.19 15.63 4.37
N LEU A 36 3.00 14.85 3.30
CA LEU A 36 4.01 14.75 2.25
C LEU A 36 4.33 16.12 1.60
N PRO A 37 3.36 16.91 1.11
CA PRO A 37 3.62 18.25 0.58
C PRO A 37 4.33 19.18 1.55
N ILE A 38 3.94 19.18 2.84
CA ILE A 38 4.59 20.00 3.86
C ILE A 38 6.07 19.63 3.98
N LEU A 39 6.39 18.34 4.05
CA LEU A 39 7.78 17.86 4.12
C LEU A 39 8.59 18.27 2.88
N LEU A 40 8.01 18.16 1.69
CA LEU A 40 8.66 18.57 0.44
C LEU A 40 8.89 20.09 0.39
N ILE A 41 7.93 20.90 0.86
CA ILE A 41 8.08 22.36 0.92
C ILE A 41 9.18 22.76 1.91
N ILE A 42 9.24 22.10 3.08
CA ILE A 42 10.28 22.36 4.08
C ILE A 42 11.65 22.03 3.49
N SER A 43 11.82 20.84 2.91
CA SER A 43 13.08 20.43 2.28
C SER A 43 13.49 21.36 1.12
N TYR A 44 12.54 21.81 0.31
CA TYR A 44 12.82 22.80 -0.75
C TYR A 44 13.33 24.13 -0.16
N ARG A 45 12.75 24.60 0.95
CA ARG A 45 13.17 25.85 1.60
C ARG A 45 14.55 25.75 2.23
N THR A 46 14.95 24.58 2.73
CA THR A 46 16.26 24.39 3.35
C THR A 46 17.35 24.17 2.31
N ASN A 47 17.08 23.33 1.30
CA ASN A 47 18.11 22.77 0.42
C ASN A 47 18.07 23.35 -1.00
N GLY A 48 17.00 24.07 -1.38
CA GLY A 48 16.77 24.52 -2.75
C GLY A 48 16.65 23.36 -3.75
N VAL A 49 16.91 23.61 -5.05
CA VAL A 49 16.98 22.55 -6.07
C VAL A 49 18.38 21.93 -6.07
N SER A 50 18.72 21.22 -5.00
CA SER A 50 20.00 20.53 -4.82
C SER A 50 19.84 19.01 -4.88
N GLU A 51 20.95 18.26 -4.92
CA GLU A 51 20.91 16.79 -4.85
C GLU A 51 20.31 16.29 -3.52
N GLU A 52 20.51 17.03 -2.43
CA GLU A 52 19.92 16.72 -1.12
C GLU A 52 18.39 16.78 -1.16
N PHE A 53 17.83 17.77 -1.85
CA PHE A 53 16.38 17.85 -2.06
C PHE A 53 15.83 16.63 -2.84
N LEU A 54 16.57 16.13 -3.84
CA LEU A 54 16.17 14.93 -4.58
C LEU A 54 16.19 13.67 -3.70
N ILE A 55 17.16 13.58 -2.79
CA ILE A 55 17.25 12.48 -1.81
C ILE A 55 16.07 12.55 -0.84
N ASP A 56 15.74 13.73 -0.34
CA ASP A 56 14.62 13.95 0.57
C ASP A 56 13.27 13.59 -0.06
N ILE A 57 13.01 14.05 -1.29
CA ILE A 57 11.81 13.69 -2.05
C ILE A 57 11.67 12.17 -2.10
N ARG A 58 12.75 11.49 -2.48
CA ARG A 58 12.77 10.04 -2.60
C ARG A 58 12.48 9.36 -1.26
N GLN A 59 13.14 9.78 -0.17
CA GLN A 59 12.95 9.19 1.15
C GLN A 59 11.53 9.40 1.67
N TYR A 60 10.97 10.61 1.57
CA TYR A 60 9.61 10.91 2.01
C TYR A 60 8.57 10.14 1.19
N CYS A 61 8.74 10.06 -0.14
CA CYS A 61 7.88 9.25 -0.99
C CYS A 61 7.92 7.76 -0.62
N PHE A 62 9.11 7.20 -0.37
CA PHE A 62 9.27 5.79 0.03
C PHE A 62 8.77 5.47 1.43
N MET A 63 8.72 6.46 2.31
CA MET A 63 8.18 6.30 3.66
C MET A 63 6.65 6.37 3.64
N ILE A 64 6.08 7.39 2.99
CA ILE A 64 4.68 7.75 3.14
C ILE A 64 3.78 6.98 2.15
N LEU A 65 4.17 6.96 0.87
CA LEU A 65 3.27 6.49 -0.20
C LEU A 65 2.94 4.99 -0.07
N PRO A 66 3.89 4.08 0.24
CA PRO A 66 3.55 2.68 0.41
C PRO A 66 2.54 2.41 1.54
N ILE A 67 2.71 3.05 2.71
CA ILE A 67 1.77 2.89 3.85
C ILE A 67 0.40 3.43 3.50
N ALA A 68 0.37 4.68 3.04
CA ALA A 68 -0.88 5.36 2.76
C ALA A 68 -1.67 4.64 1.66
N SER A 69 -0.98 4.00 0.70
CA SER A 69 -1.63 3.21 -0.35
C SER A 69 -2.43 2.03 0.18
N ILE A 70 -1.94 1.34 1.21
CA ILE A 70 -2.56 0.12 1.74
C ILE A 70 -3.60 0.41 2.84
N CYS A 71 -3.55 1.60 3.46
CA CYS A 71 -4.39 1.95 4.61
C CYS A 71 -5.88 1.68 4.40
N TRP A 72 -6.49 2.18 3.32
CA TRP A 72 -7.92 1.94 3.08
C TRP A 72 -8.25 0.46 2.97
N SER A 73 -7.43 -0.29 2.25
CA SER A 73 -7.62 -1.72 2.09
C SER A 73 -7.52 -2.46 3.42
N VAL A 74 -6.44 -2.22 4.17
CA VAL A 74 -6.14 -2.92 5.43
C VAL A 74 -7.14 -2.56 6.53
N PHE A 75 -7.51 -1.28 6.66
CA PHE A 75 -8.53 -0.87 7.62
C PHE A 75 -9.90 -1.45 7.28
N SER A 76 -10.26 -1.52 6.00
CA SER A 76 -11.52 -2.16 5.60
C SER A 76 -11.52 -3.67 5.82
N MET A 77 -10.37 -4.34 5.77
CA MET A 77 -10.30 -5.78 6.05
C MET A 77 -10.53 -6.13 7.52
N LYS A 78 -10.21 -5.23 8.46
CA LYS A 78 -10.42 -5.46 9.91
C LYS A 78 -11.85 -5.91 10.21
N ASP A 79 -12.81 -5.24 9.60
CA ASP A 79 -14.24 -5.47 9.81
C ASP A 79 -14.68 -6.88 9.40
N TYR A 80 -13.86 -7.59 8.61
CA TYR A 80 -14.14 -8.95 8.10
C TYR A 80 -13.45 -10.06 8.88
N VAL A 81 -12.53 -9.73 9.80
CA VAL A 81 -11.72 -10.71 10.53
C VAL A 81 -11.88 -10.60 12.06
N GLY A 82 -12.19 -9.41 12.57
CA GLY A 82 -12.13 -9.13 14.01
C GLY A 82 -13.43 -8.72 14.70
N GLU A 83 -14.52 -8.44 13.97
CA GLU A 83 -15.75 -7.88 14.59
C GLU A 83 -16.87 -8.93 14.78
N ILE A 84 -17.63 -8.76 15.87
CA ILE A 84 -18.79 -9.60 16.21
C ILE A 84 -19.88 -9.35 15.16
N GLY A 85 -20.41 -10.40 14.54
CA GLY A 85 -21.40 -10.29 13.45
C GLY A 85 -20.80 -10.35 12.03
N THR A 86 -19.49 -10.57 11.92
CA THR A 86 -18.80 -10.89 10.66
C THR A 86 -19.45 -12.03 9.87
N GLU A 87 -20.05 -12.99 10.57
CA GLU A 87 -20.79 -14.12 9.98
C GLU A 87 -21.86 -13.66 8.96
N ILE A 88 -22.53 -12.53 9.21
CA ILE A 88 -23.57 -11.98 8.35
C ILE A 88 -22.99 -11.58 6.98
N LEU A 89 -21.74 -11.11 6.93
CA LEU A 89 -21.05 -10.73 5.70
C LEU A 89 -20.67 -11.94 4.84
N TYR A 90 -20.60 -13.14 5.43
CA TYR A 90 -20.29 -14.41 4.76
C TYR A 90 -21.51 -15.26 4.41
N ILE A 91 -22.75 -14.82 4.75
CA ILE A 91 -24.00 -15.46 4.31
C ILE A 91 -24.16 -15.39 2.77
N SER A 92 -23.48 -14.44 2.13
CA SER A 92 -23.36 -14.33 0.68
C SER A 92 -22.50 -15.45 0.09
N ASN A 93 -22.93 -16.03 -1.05
CA ASN A 93 -22.19 -17.06 -1.82
C ASN A 93 -20.72 -16.71 -2.13
N ASN A 94 -20.35 -15.43 -2.07
CA ASN A 94 -18.98 -14.97 -2.33
C ASN A 94 -18.21 -14.78 -1.02
N LYS A 95 -17.57 -15.86 -0.53
CA LYS A 95 -16.84 -15.91 0.74
C LYS A 95 -15.52 -15.11 0.73
N VAL A 96 -14.88 -14.94 -0.43
CA VAL A 96 -13.58 -14.24 -0.53
C VAL A 96 -13.77 -12.86 -1.17
N LYS A 97 -13.61 -11.80 -0.38
CA LYS A 97 -13.81 -10.40 -0.81
C LYS A 97 -12.54 -9.71 -1.32
N ILE A 98 -11.54 -10.46 -1.79
CA ILE A 98 -10.24 -9.92 -2.22
C ILE A 98 -10.38 -8.84 -3.30
N VAL A 99 -11.32 -9.00 -4.23
CA VAL A 99 -11.57 -8.02 -5.31
C VAL A 99 -11.98 -6.67 -4.74
N ASP A 100 -12.79 -6.64 -3.67
CA ASP A 100 -13.27 -5.42 -3.06
C ASP A 100 -12.11 -4.65 -2.41
N PHE A 101 -11.19 -5.36 -1.75
CA PHE A 101 -9.98 -4.77 -1.15
C PHE A 101 -8.93 -4.37 -2.18
N PHE A 102 -8.80 -5.12 -3.29
CA PHE A 102 -7.91 -4.76 -4.38
C PHE A 102 -8.40 -3.50 -5.11
N LEU A 103 -9.72 -3.30 -5.22
CA LEU A 103 -10.29 -2.05 -5.72
C LEU A 103 -9.94 -0.86 -4.81
N LEU A 104 -9.89 -1.04 -3.49
CA LEU A 104 -9.45 0.00 -2.55
C LEU A 104 -7.98 0.37 -2.74
N LEU A 105 -7.12 -0.62 -2.97
CA LEU A 105 -5.71 -0.40 -3.33
C LEU A 105 -5.59 0.34 -4.67
N PHE A 106 -6.45 0.00 -5.64
CA PHE A 106 -6.46 0.71 -6.92
C PHE A 106 -6.89 2.18 -6.77
N TYR A 107 -7.88 2.48 -5.92
CA TYR A 107 -8.28 3.85 -5.64
C TYR A 107 -7.15 4.67 -5.01
N SER A 108 -6.34 4.08 -4.12
CA SER A 108 -5.19 4.79 -3.54
C SER A 108 -4.07 5.04 -4.55
N PHE A 109 -3.86 4.12 -5.51
CA PHE A 109 -2.93 4.33 -6.62
C PHE A 109 -3.31 5.50 -7.53
N ILE A 110 -4.60 5.79 -7.71
CA ILE A 110 -5.03 6.99 -8.43
C ILE A 110 -4.52 8.25 -7.72
N ASN A 111 -4.56 8.30 -6.38
CA ASN A 111 -4.05 9.46 -5.64
C ASN A 111 -2.52 9.60 -5.78
N ILE A 112 -1.79 8.48 -5.67
CA ILE A 112 -0.34 8.45 -5.89
C ILE A 112 0.01 8.92 -7.30
N PHE A 113 -0.78 8.54 -8.31
CA PHE A 113 -0.55 8.95 -9.69
C PHE A 113 -0.63 10.48 -9.88
N ILE A 114 -1.53 11.16 -9.18
CA ILE A 114 -1.64 12.62 -9.24
C ILE A 114 -0.36 13.28 -8.72
N ILE A 115 0.16 12.82 -7.58
CA ILE A 115 1.44 13.30 -7.03
C ILE A 115 2.60 12.93 -7.93
N ALA A 116 2.55 11.74 -8.54
CA ALA A 116 3.55 11.31 -9.48
C ALA A 116 3.68 12.26 -10.67
N LEU A 117 2.56 12.75 -11.21
CA LEU A 117 2.59 13.75 -12.28
C LEU A 117 3.26 15.06 -11.83
N ILE A 118 2.96 15.53 -10.63
CA ILE A 118 3.54 16.76 -10.07
C ILE A 118 5.06 16.60 -9.89
N VAL A 119 5.51 15.47 -9.35
CA VAL A 119 6.94 15.20 -9.09
C VAL A 119 7.70 14.84 -10.38
N CYS A 120 7.09 14.16 -11.34
CA CYS A 120 7.70 13.93 -12.65
C CYS A 120 7.93 15.23 -13.43
N TYR A 121 7.06 16.23 -13.25
CA TYR A 121 7.27 17.55 -13.83
C TYR A 121 8.51 18.24 -13.24
N THR A 122 8.81 18.01 -11.96
CA THR A 122 9.98 18.60 -11.29
C THR A 122 11.26 17.77 -11.46
N ILE A 123 11.14 16.44 -11.61
CA ILE A 123 12.26 15.49 -11.68
C ILE A 123 12.07 14.54 -12.87
N ASN A 124 12.94 14.69 -13.88
CA ASN A 124 12.92 13.86 -15.10
C ASN A 124 13.13 12.35 -14.83
N THR A 125 13.70 11.98 -13.68
CA THR A 125 13.99 10.58 -13.28
C THR A 125 12.97 9.99 -12.31
N ALA A 126 11.77 10.55 -12.19
CA ALA A 126 10.82 10.12 -11.15
C ALA A 126 10.00 8.87 -11.50
N ILE A 127 9.84 8.51 -12.78
CA ILE A 127 9.02 7.35 -13.20
C ILE A 127 9.45 6.03 -12.53
N PRO A 128 10.75 5.65 -12.50
CA PRO A 128 11.18 4.43 -11.84
C PRO A 128 10.85 4.38 -10.34
N ILE A 129 10.86 5.54 -9.67
CA ILE A 129 10.54 5.68 -8.24
C ILE A 129 9.07 5.29 -8.00
N PHE A 130 8.15 5.77 -8.84
CA PHE A 130 6.73 5.45 -8.70
C PHE A 130 6.41 3.99 -9.02
N ILE A 131 7.07 3.39 -10.01
CA ILE A 131 6.94 1.95 -10.28
C ILE A 131 7.40 1.14 -9.06
N ALA A 132 8.53 1.51 -8.45
CA ALA A 132 9.02 0.86 -7.24
C ALA A 132 8.01 0.98 -6.10
N ILE A 133 7.44 2.17 -5.86
CA ILE A 133 6.42 2.41 -4.83
C ILE A 133 5.19 1.53 -5.04
N ILE A 134 4.70 1.39 -6.27
CA ILE A 134 3.57 0.50 -6.58
C ILE A 134 3.91 -0.96 -6.22
N LEU A 135 5.10 -1.44 -6.59
CA LEU A 135 5.54 -2.81 -6.29
C LEU A 135 5.67 -3.05 -4.78
N ILE A 136 6.23 -2.09 -4.03
CA ILE A 136 6.33 -2.17 -2.56
C ILE A 136 4.93 -2.16 -1.93
N SER A 137 4.03 -1.35 -2.47
CA SER A 137 2.64 -1.27 -2.00
C SER A 137 1.89 -2.59 -2.19
N ILE A 138 2.11 -3.27 -3.33
CA ILE A 138 1.56 -4.62 -3.58
C ILE A 138 2.15 -5.63 -2.59
N PHE A 139 3.46 -5.54 -2.32
CA PHE A 139 4.11 -6.39 -1.31
C PHE A 139 3.52 -6.21 0.08
N LEU A 140 3.43 -4.96 0.55
CA LEU A 140 2.85 -4.63 1.84
C LEU A 140 1.39 -5.08 1.91
N PHE A 141 0.58 -4.79 0.89
CA PHE A 141 -0.82 -5.26 0.85
C PHE A 141 -0.92 -6.78 1.01
N GLY A 142 -0.08 -7.54 0.31
CA GLY A 142 -0.07 -9.00 0.42
C GLY A 142 0.39 -9.51 1.78
N LEU A 143 1.40 -8.86 2.35
CA LEU A 143 1.87 -9.14 3.71
C LEU A 143 0.79 -8.83 4.75
N SER A 144 0.16 -7.65 4.68
CA SER A 144 -0.92 -7.25 5.57
C SER A 144 -2.12 -8.18 5.45
N TYR A 145 -2.51 -8.56 4.22
CA TYR A 145 -3.60 -9.51 3.98
C TYR A 145 -3.30 -10.85 4.64
N CYS A 146 -2.13 -11.43 4.36
CA CYS A 146 -1.71 -12.70 4.96
C CYS A 146 -1.72 -12.61 6.49
N LEU A 147 -0.98 -11.66 7.07
CA LEU A 147 -0.87 -11.50 8.52
C LEU A 147 -2.21 -11.28 9.19
N LEU A 148 -3.13 -10.52 8.60
CA LEU A 148 -4.43 -10.27 9.19
C LEU A 148 -5.24 -11.56 9.34
N TYR A 149 -5.27 -12.42 8.32
CA TYR A 149 -6.01 -13.69 8.40
C TYR A 149 -5.37 -14.75 9.30
N TYR A 150 -4.05 -14.67 9.52
CA TYR A 150 -3.35 -15.54 10.48
C TYR A 150 -3.45 -15.06 11.92
N THR A 151 -3.24 -13.76 12.17
CA THR A 151 -3.17 -13.18 13.52
C THR A 151 -4.51 -12.69 14.05
N LYS A 152 -5.48 -12.43 13.15
CA LYS A 152 -6.77 -11.79 13.43
C LYS A 152 -6.66 -10.43 14.14
N SER A 153 -5.49 -9.78 14.05
CA SER A 153 -5.21 -8.52 14.76
C SER A 153 -4.67 -7.46 13.82
N LEU A 154 -5.45 -6.40 13.64
CA LEU A 154 -5.02 -5.23 12.86
C LEU A 154 -3.77 -4.57 13.46
N THR A 155 -3.64 -4.57 14.79
CA THR A 155 -2.51 -3.92 15.48
C THR A 155 -1.19 -4.60 15.13
N ILE A 156 -1.16 -5.94 15.09
CA ILE A 156 0.05 -6.69 14.72
C ILE A 156 0.44 -6.39 13.27
N VAL A 157 -0.54 -6.37 12.37
CA VAL A 157 -0.33 -6.06 10.95
C VAL A 157 0.34 -4.69 10.78
N ILE A 158 -0.25 -3.64 11.34
CA ILE A 158 0.30 -2.27 11.25
C ILE A 158 1.70 -2.20 11.85
N MET A 159 1.93 -2.86 12.99
CA MET A 159 3.23 -2.86 13.64
C MET A 159 4.31 -3.49 12.75
N VAL A 160 4.01 -4.63 12.11
CA VAL A 160 4.95 -5.30 11.20
C VAL A 160 5.21 -4.45 9.96
N ASP A 161 4.17 -3.86 9.37
CA ASP A 161 4.30 -2.98 8.19
C ASP A 161 5.19 -1.76 8.50
N LEU A 162 4.97 -1.11 9.64
CA LEU A 162 5.81 0.00 10.10
C LEU A 162 7.26 -0.41 10.36
N LEU A 163 7.47 -1.54 11.03
CA LEU A 163 8.81 -2.06 11.29
C LEU A 163 9.57 -2.38 10.00
N TYR A 164 8.90 -2.97 9.00
CA TYR A 164 9.49 -3.26 7.70
C TYR A 164 9.95 -1.98 6.98
N ILE A 165 9.14 -0.92 7.02
CA ILE A 165 9.45 0.35 6.37
C ILE A 165 10.60 1.06 7.07
N ILE A 166 10.56 1.15 8.40
CA ILE A 166 11.65 1.74 9.18
C ILE A 166 12.96 0.99 8.93
N SER A 167 12.91 -0.34 8.95
CA SER A 167 14.08 -1.18 8.65
C SER A 167 14.60 -0.94 7.23
N SER A 168 13.71 -0.80 6.25
CA SER A 168 14.07 -0.53 4.86
C SER A 168 14.71 0.84 4.69
N LEU A 169 14.23 1.87 5.39
CA LEU A 169 14.79 3.22 5.36
C LEU A 169 16.19 3.28 6.00
N ILE A 170 16.38 2.61 7.15
CA ILE A 170 17.65 2.67 7.90
C ILE A 170 18.73 1.81 7.23
N LEU A 171 18.38 0.59 6.83
CA LEU A 171 19.35 -0.41 6.37
C LEU A 171 19.51 -0.41 4.84
N GLY A 172 18.46 -0.12 4.08
CA GLY A 172 18.49 -0.19 2.61
C GLY A 172 19.52 0.76 1.98
N GLY A 173 19.67 1.97 2.51
CA GLY A 173 20.67 2.93 2.01
C GLY A 173 22.13 2.51 2.25
N ARG A 174 22.37 1.57 3.18
CA ARG A 174 23.71 1.11 3.58
C ARG A 174 24.07 -0.26 3.00
N TYR A 175 23.08 -1.14 2.87
CA TYR A 175 23.27 -2.50 2.41
C TYR A 175 22.18 -2.87 1.40
N THR A 176 22.58 -3.34 0.22
CA THR A 176 21.65 -3.87 -0.80
C THR A 176 21.23 -5.29 -0.43
N ILE A 177 20.41 -5.42 0.62
CA ILE A 177 19.94 -6.71 1.15
C ILE A 177 18.48 -6.89 0.76
N PHE A 178 18.19 -7.88 -0.08
CA PHE A 178 16.82 -8.32 -0.31
C PHE A 178 16.23 -8.92 0.99
N PRO A 179 15.01 -8.55 1.42
CA PRO A 179 13.94 -7.86 0.70
C PRO A 179 13.78 -6.36 1.03
N LEU A 180 14.81 -5.68 1.54
CA LEU A 180 14.74 -4.24 1.85
C LEU A 180 14.83 -3.40 0.57
N TYR A 181 14.05 -2.33 0.50
CA TYR A 181 13.71 -1.70 -0.80
C TYR A 181 14.30 -0.29 -1.02
N VAL A 182 15.02 0.30 -0.08
CA VAL A 182 15.63 1.62 -0.32
C VAL A 182 16.98 1.42 -0.96
N LEU A 183 17.12 1.78 -2.24
CA LEU A 183 18.40 1.78 -2.94
C LEU A 183 18.85 3.22 -3.19
N ASN A 184 20.16 3.46 -3.15
CA ASN A 184 20.74 4.81 -3.36
C ASN A 184 20.45 5.36 -4.77
N GLN A 185 20.27 4.48 -5.76
CA GLN A 185 19.84 4.82 -7.10
C GLN A 185 18.83 3.81 -7.63
N ILE A 186 17.75 4.31 -8.23
CA ILE A 186 16.70 3.49 -8.82
C ILE A 186 16.84 3.56 -10.32
N THR A 187 17.53 2.57 -10.87
CA THR A 187 17.62 2.32 -12.30
C THR A 187 16.58 1.27 -12.70
N TYR A 188 16.29 1.19 -14.00
CA TYR A 188 15.42 0.13 -14.54
C TYR A 188 15.95 -1.29 -14.28
N SER A 189 17.28 -1.46 -14.19
CA SER A 189 17.86 -2.76 -13.80
C SER A 189 17.48 -3.12 -12.36
N ASN A 190 17.58 -2.18 -11.42
CA ASN A 190 17.26 -2.42 -10.02
C ASN A 190 15.77 -2.70 -9.82
N LEU A 191 14.89 -2.08 -10.61
CA LEU A 191 13.46 -2.42 -10.68
C LEU A 191 13.24 -3.90 -10.97
N CYS A 192 13.91 -4.45 -11.98
CA CYS A 192 13.76 -5.84 -12.36
C CYS A 192 14.35 -6.82 -11.34
N TYR A 193 15.50 -6.51 -10.74
CA TYR A 193 16.20 -7.44 -9.85
C TYR A 193 15.74 -7.42 -8.39
N PHE A 194 15.23 -6.29 -7.90
CA PHE A 194 14.84 -6.14 -6.49
C PHE A 194 13.34 -5.93 -6.30
N TYR A 195 12.77 -4.93 -6.96
CA TYR A 195 11.38 -4.52 -6.70
C TYR A 195 10.35 -5.45 -7.35
N LEU A 196 10.63 -5.96 -8.55
CA LEU A 196 9.72 -6.87 -9.24
C LEU A 196 9.58 -8.22 -8.48
N PRO A 197 10.67 -8.87 -8.04
CA PRO A 197 10.57 -10.02 -7.15
C PRO A 197 9.82 -9.72 -5.86
N LEU A 198 10.01 -8.53 -5.27
CA LEU A 198 9.29 -8.11 -4.07
C LEU A 198 7.76 -8.07 -4.32
N GLY A 199 7.33 -7.46 -5.43
CA GLY A 199 5.92 -7.46 -5.84
C GLY A 199 5.37 -8.87 -6.08
N ILE A 200 6.15 -9.76 -6.69
CA ILE A 200 5.78 -11.17 -6.89
C ILE A 200 5.57 -11.88 -5.53
N ILE A 201 6.47 -11.68 -4.57
CA ILE A 201 6.32 -12.22 -3.21
C ILE A 201 5.03 -11.67 -2.57
N GLY A 202 4.72 -10.39 -2.78
CA GLY A 202 3.45 -9.79 -2.36
C GLY A 202 2.24 -10.55 -2.86
N ILE A 203 2.20 -10.83 -4.16
CA ILE A 203 1.11 -11.60 -4.79
C ILE A 203 1.05 -13.02 -4.23
N PHE A 204 2.20 -13.65 -4.00
CA PHE A 204 2.27 -14.97 -3.37
C PHE A 204 1.70 -14.96 -1.95
N LEU A 205 2.04 -13.96 -1.13
CA LEU A 205 1.49 -13.77 0.22
C LEU A 205 -0.03 -13.53 0.20
N CYS A 206 -0.54 -12.76 -0.77
CA CYS A 206 -1.99 -12.65 -1.00
C CYS A 206 -2.62 -14.03 -1.22
N GLY A 207 -1.99 -14.87 -2.06
CA GLY A 207 -2.46 -16.23 -2.34
C GLY A 207 -2.62 -17.07 -1.07
N LEU A 208 -1.58 -17.09 -0.22
CA LEU A 208 -1.61 -17.79 1.07
C LEU A 208 -2.72 -17.25 1.99
N GLY A 209 -2.89 -15.93 2.06
CA GLY A 209 -3.98 -15.33 2.82
C GLY A 209 -5.36 -15.73 2.30
N ILE A 210 -5.53 -15.87 0.98
CA ILE A 210 -6.80 -16.28 0.36
C ILE A 210 -7.13 -17.73 0.73
N GLU A 211 -6.13 -18.61 0.69
CA GLU A 211 -6.30 -19.99 1.13
C GLU A 211 -6.77 -20.03 2.58
N LYS A 212 -6.11 -19.31 3.48
CA LYS A 212 -6.51 -19.27 4.89
C LYS A 212 -7.90 -18.68 5.11
N ASN A 213 -8.26 -17.63 4.36
CA ASN A 213 -9.58 -17.00 4.42
C ASN A 213 -10.71 -18.00 4.09
N LYS A 214 -10.51 -18.88 3.10
CA LYS A 214 -11.51 -19.92 2.76
C LYS A 214 -11.84 -20.85 3.93
N TYR A 215 -10.86 -21.14 4.80
CA TYR A 215 -11.02 -22.06 5.93
C TYR A 215 -11.50 -21.40 7.22
N ASN A 216 -11.43 -20.07 7.34
CA ASN A 216 -11.90 -19.33 8.53
C ASN A 216 -13.42 -19.08 8.56
N CYS A 217 -14.17 -19.48 7.52
CA CYS A 217 -15.63 -19.30 7.43
C CYS A 217 -16.44 -20.50 7.98
N ILE A 218 -15.95 -21.15 9.05
CA ILE A 218 -16.67 -22.21 9.79
C ILE A 218 -16.76 -21.79 11.25
#